data_AF-A0A368KX20-F1
#
_entry.id   AF-A0A368KX20-F1
#
_cell.length_a   1.000
_cell.length_b   1.000
_cell.length_c   1.000
_cell.angle_alpha   90.00
_cell.angle_beta   90.00
_cell.angle_gamma   90.00
#
_symmetry.space_group_name_H-M   'P 1'
#
loop_
_entity.id
_entity.type
_entity.pdbx_description
1 polymer ?
#
loop_
_entity_poly.entity_id
_entity_poly.type
_entity_poly.pdbx_seq_one_letter_code
_entity_poly.pdbx_strand_id
1 'polypeptide(L)' 'MLYDRSREIESRLDDILHLIRAGGYSTPKLAEALEVSVPTVSRSVKVLKNRGYAIKAQRRGTEWHYVLANEAENVDISHE' A
#
# COMPACT_ATOMS: atom_id res chain seq x y z
N MET A 1 -1.69 26.10 13.33
CA MET A 1 -2.44 24.95 13.89
C MET A 1 -1.76 23.67 13.42
N LEU A 2 -1.19 22.87 14.33
CA LEU A 2 -0.43 21.65 14.00
C LEU A 2 -1.29 20.42 13.66
N TYR A 3 -2.62 20.53 13.84
CA TYR A 3 -3.54 19.40 13.68
C TYR A 3 -3.84 19.07 12.22
N ASP A 4 -3.90 20.06 11.32
CA ASP A 4 -4.23 19.84 9.90
C ASP A 4 -3.20 18.95 9.21
N ARG A 5 -1.91 19.30 9.31
CA ARG A 5 -0.85 18.50 8.67
C ARG A 5 -0.81 17.05 9.14
N SER A 6 -1.06 16.83 10.43
CA SER A 6 -1.07 15.48 10.98
C SER A 6 -2.20 14.67 10.37
N ARG A 7 -3.36 15.28 10.17
CA ARG A 7 -4.54 14.65 9.56
C ARG A 7 -4.35 14.36 8.08
N GLU A 8 -3.72 15.27 7.33
CA GLU A 8 -3.39 15.06 5.91
C GLU A 8 -2.42 13.89 5.72
N ILE A 9 -1.43 13.74 6.64
CA ILE A 9 -0.51 12.61 6.62
C ILE A 9 -1.26 11.30 6.91
N GLU A 10 -2.13 11.28 7.92
CA GLU A 10 -2.93 10.10 8.24
C GLU A 10 -3.87 9.71 7.09
N SER A 11 -4.55 10.68 6.48
CA SER A 11 -5.44 10.44 5.33
C SER A 11 -4.66 9.83 4.17
N ARG A 12 -3.50 10.41 3.82
CA ARG A 12 -2.65 9.87 2.75
C ARG A 12 -2.15 8.45 3.05
N LEU A 13 -1.87 8.14 4.31
CA LEU A 13 -1.50 6.78 4.72
C LEU A 13 -2.67 5.80 4.59
N ASP A 14 -3.88 6.25 4.91
CA ASP A 14 -5.12 5.47 4.75
C ASP A 14 -5.44 5.21 3.28
N ASP A 15 -5.35 6.23 2.41
CA ASP A 15 -5.51 6.09 0.96
C ASP A 15 -4.52 5.08 0.36
N ILE A 16 -3.23 5.15 0.77
CA ILE A 16 -2.21 4.16 0.36
C ILE A 16 -2.62 2.75 0.80
N LEU A 17 -3.10 2.60 2.04
CA LEU A 17 -3.51 1.31 2.57
C LEU A 17 -4.73 0.77 1.82
N HIS A 18 -5.69 1.64 1.50
CA HIS A 18 -6.89 1.29 0.74
C HIS A 18 -6.53 0.80 -0.68
N LEU A 19 -5.62 1.47 -1.36
CA LEU A 19 -5.10 1.05 -2.67
C LEU A 19 -4.34 -0.28 -2.57
N ILE A 20 -3.49 -0.47 -1.56
CA ILE A 20 -2.80 -1.75 -1.35
C ILE A 20 -3.81 -2.87 -1.06
N ARG A 21 -4.87 -2.60 -0.29
CA ARG A 21 -5.95 -3.54 0.04
C ARG A 21 -6.79 -3.90 -1.18
N ALA A 22 -7.11 -2.95 -2.05
CA ALA A 22 -7.84 -3.19 -3.29
C ALA A 22 -7.12 -4.20 -4.21
N GLY A 23 -5.82 -4.41 -3.97
CA GLY A 23 -5.04 -5.51 -4.54
C GLY A 23 -4.54 -5.17 -5.94
N GLY A 24 -3.22 -5.21 -6.12
CA GLY A 24 -2.61 -5.08 -7.45
C GLY A 24 -2.06 -3.70 -7.79
N TYR A 25 -1.71 -2.88 -6.80
CA TYR A 25 -0.94 -1.66 -7.05
C TYR A 25 0.56 -1.88 -6.80
N SER A 26 1.32 -1.66 -7.87
CA SER A 26 2.78 -1.57 -7.85
C SER A 26 3.23 -0.25 -7.22
N THR A 27 4.43 -0.19 -6.64
CA THR A 27 5.02 1.07 -6.15
C THR A 27 4.88 2.25 -7.13
N PRO A 28 5.14 2.11 -8.45
CA PRO A 28 4.92 3.19 -9.41
C PRO A 28 3.44 3.54 -9.59
N LYS A 29 2.53 2.55 -9.66
CA LYS A 29 1.09 2.80 -9.79
C LYS A 29 0.52 3.55 -8.57
N LEU A 30 0.99 3.22 -7.36
CA LEU A 30 0.64 3.98 -6.15
C LEU A 30 1.15 5.42 -6.21
N ALA A 31 2.37 5.62 -6.73
CA ALA A 31 2.97 6.95 -6.87
C ALA A 31 2.15 7.82 -7.84
N GLU A 32 1.78 7.25 -8.98
CA GLU A 32 0.93 7.91 -9.98
C GLU A 32 -0.47 8.20 -9.46
N ALA A 33 -1.13 7.21 -8.83
CA ALA A 33 -2.50 7.35 -8.33
C ALA A 33 -2.63 8.41 -7.22
N LEU A 34 -1.57 8.64 -6.44
CA LEU A 34 -1.55 9.59 -5.34
C LEU A 34 -0.81 10.89 -5.68
N GLU A 35 -0.35 11.03 -6.92
CA GLU A 35 0.44 12.15 -7.42
C GLU A 35 1.65 12.47 -6.52
N VAL A 36 2.32 11.42 -6.04
CA VAL A 36 3.51 11.52 -5.20
C VAL A 36 4.70 10.82 -5.85
N SER A 37 5.90 11.12 -5.37
CA SER A 37 7.10 10.41 -5.83
C SER A 37 7.16 8.99 -5.25
N VAL A 38 7.72 8.05 -6.03
CA VAL A 38 8.07 6.68 -5.59
C VAL A 38 8.77 6.62 -4.22
N PRO A 39 9.77 7.48 -3.88
CA PRO A 39 10.36 7.49 -2.54
C PRO A 39 9.37 7.83 -1.42
N THR A 40 8.36 8.67 -1.68
CA THR A 40 7.29 8.98 -0.73
C THR A 40 6.45 7.74 -0.45
N VAL A 41 6.06 7.00 -1.49
CA VAL A 41 5.36 5.72 -1.35
C VAL A 41 6.19 4.72 -0.54
N SER A 42 7.47 4.56 -0.88
CA SER A 42 8.38 3.67 -0.13
C SER A 42 8.48 4.04 1.34
N ARG A 43 8.52 5.34 1.66
CA ARG A 43 8.53 5.82 3.04
C ARG A 43 7.22 5.55 3.75
N SER A 44 6.08 5.83 3.12
CA SER A 44 4.75 5.53 3.65
C SER A 44 4.56 4.04 3.91
N VAL A 45 4.94 3.17 2.98
CA VAL A 45 4.94 1.71 3.15
C VAL A 45 5.80 1.30 4.34
N LYS A 46 6.99 1.91 4.52
CA LYS A 46 7.85 1.63 5.68
C LYS A 46 7.19 2.07 6.99
N VAL A 47 6.51 3.21 7.02
CA VAL A 47 5.74 3.68 8.18
C VAL A 47 4.58 2.73 8.48
N LEU A 48 3.82 2.30 7.47
CA LEU A 48 2.74 1.32 7.63
C LEU A 48 3.27 -0.01 8.18
N LYS A 49 4.39 -0.52 7.66
CA LYS A 49 5.07 -1.71 8.22
C LYS A 49 5.43 -1.51 9.70
N ASN A 50 5.97 -0.35 10.05
CA ASN A 50 6.32 -0.02 11.43
C ASN A 50 5.10 0.12 12.36
N ARG A 51 3.93 0.45 11.80
CA ARG A 51 2.64 0.48 12.50
C ARG A 51 2.01 -0.90 12.69
N GLY A 52 2.63 -1.96 12.15
CA GLY A 52 2.15 -3.34 12.28
C GLY A 52 1.44 -3.90 11.04
N TYR A 53 1.35 -3.13 9.96
CA TYR A 53 0.77 -3.64 8.71
C TYR A 53 1.75 -4.59 8.01
N ALA A 54 1.34 -5.84 7.82
CA ALA A 54 2.14 -6.86 7.16
C ALA A 54 2.12 -6.69 5.63
N ILE A 55 2.72 -5.62 5.09
CA ILE A 55 2.78 -5.38 3.64
C ILE A 55 3.91 -6.20 3.03
N LYS A 56 3.59 -7.05 2.05
CA LYS A 56 4.55 -7.84 1.27
C LYS A 56 4.55 -7.38 -0.18
N ALA A 57 5.73 -7.39 -0.80
CA ALA A 57 5.84 -7.22 -2.24
C ALA A 57 5.74 -8.61 -2.87
N GLN A 58 4.68 -8.86 -3.64
CA GLN A 58 4.48 -10.10 -4.35
C GLN A 58 4.63 -9.84 -5.85
N ARG A 59 5.43 -10.67 -6.52
CA ARG A 59 5.54 -10.62 -7.97
C ARG A 59 4.35 -11.37 -8.56
N ARG A 60 3.45 -10.66 -9.25
CA ARG A 60 2.32 -11.25 -9.97
C ARG A 60 2.64 -11.19 -11.46
N GLY A 61 3.15 -12.29 -12.01
CA GLY A 61 3.65 -12.34 -13.39
C GLY A 61 4.93 -11.51 -13.57
N THR A 62 4.85 -10.46 -14.37
CA THR A 62 5.96 -9.55 -14.73
C THR A 62 6.05 -8.29 -13.86
N GLU A 63 5.02 -7.99 -13.07
CA GLU A 63 4.95 -6.78 -12.25
C GLU A 63 4.99 -7.10 -10.75
N TRP A 64 5.62 -6.19 -10.00
CA TRP A 64 5.66 -6.23 -8.54
C TRP A 64 4.46 -5.50 -7.97
N HIS A 65 3.68 -6.15 -7.12
CA HIS A 65 2.52 -5.56 -6.47
C HIS A 65 2.65 -5.67 -4.96
N TYR A 66 2.17 -4.66 -4.24
CA TYR A 66 2.03 -4.77 -2.80
C TYR A 66 0.73 -5.49 -2.45
N VAL A 67 0.85 -6.43 -1.52
CA VAL A 67 -0.28 -7.16 -0.94
C VAL A 67 -0.19 -7.08 0.57
N LEU A 68 -1.34 -6.97 1.22
CA LEU A 68 -1.43 -7.12 2.68
C LEU A 68 -1.40 -8.62 2.97
N ALA A 69 -0.35 -9.08 3.66
CA ALA A 69 -0.19 -10.48 4.02
C ALA A 69 -1.36 -10.99 4.88
N ASN A 70 -2.02 -10.12 5.63
CA ASN A 70 -3.17 -10.47 6.45
C ASN A 70 -4.46 -10.74 5.63
N GLU A 71 -4.51 -10.32 4.36
CA GLU A 71 -5.66 -10.54 3.47
C GLU A 71 -5.33 -11.42 2.26
N ALA A 72 -4.05 -11.55 1.91
CA ALA A 72 -3.59 -12.48 0.88
C ALA A 72 -3.82 -13.95 1.26
N GLU A 73 -3.98 -14.27 2.56
CA GLU A 73 -4.36 -15.61 3.01
C GLU A 73 -5.84 -15.95 2.73
N ASN A 74 -6.64 -15.01 2.23
CA ASN A 74 -8.04 -15.23 1.86
C ASN A 74 -8.27 -15.21 0.33
N VAL A 75 -7.21 -15.09 -0.48
CA VAL A 75 -7.28 -15.11 -1.96
C VAL A 75 -6.47 -16.28 -2.50
N ASP A 76 -6.71 -17.47 -1.94
CA ASP A 76 -6.34 -18.76 -2.52
C ASP A 76 -7.42 -19.79 -2.18
N ILE A 77 -8.54 -19.76 -2.91
CA ILE A 77 -9.39 -20.93 -3.21
C ILE A 77 -10.48 -20.50 -4.21
N SER A 78 -10.17 -20.54 -5.50
CA SER A 78 -11.12 -20.80 -6.60
C SER A 78 -10.33 -20.92 -7.90
N HIS A 79 -9.62 -22.03 -8.04
CA HIS A 79 -9.34 -22.59 -9.36
C HIS A 79 -9.76 -24.06 -9.31
N GLU A 80 -11.04 -24.31 -9.64
CA GLU A 80 -11.51 -25.53 -10.31
C GLU A 80 -12.83 -25.25 -11.02
#